data_AF-A0A969TFT7-F1
#
_entry.id   AF-A0A969TFT7-F1
#
_cell.length_a   1.000
_cell.length_b   1.000
_cell.length_c   1.000
_cell.angle_alpha   90.00
_cell.angle_beta   90.00
_cell.angle_gamma   90.00
#
_symmetry.space_group_name_H-M   'P 1'
#
loop_
_entity.id
_entity.type
_entity.pdbx_description
1 polymer ?
#
loop_
_entity_poly.entity_id
_entity_poly.type
_entity_poly.pdbx_seq_one_letter_code
_entity_poly.pdbx_strand_id
1 'polypeptide(L)'
;MAIREGRWDCQYCGKTGILGREQGCPGCGRVRPEGTKFYLLEDAPEVTDEHLQERAQAGADWVCAFCGTTNEAQRDPCKQCGASKSSSESQQQVKTYELHEVPRTGDNAPDETIQPEPSQVVASRSSALPMLPVIGGVLAVLLVCGLGIWFFVLRTTEQQVTVDGFSWERTIEIEEMRTVTEEDWDVPSGGRVLDQRQEIHHYKQVLDHYETRTRQVNERVKVGSEDYVCGQRDLGNGFFEDKMCTRDVYETRSRTETYEEPIYRDEPVYRTRYTYEIDRWERDRTEKAQGNDQNPVWPDYMLASNQRAGERSALYRVHITDDQGKTYQVEAPEQRWAVLHIGDRVIVKFNAMGEPIELIFQRRS
;
A
#
# COMPACT_ATOMS: atom_id res chain seq x y z
N MET A 1 13.69 8.33 46.30
CA MET A 1 12.61 8.30 45.30
C MET A 1 11.57 9.29 45.80
N ALA A 2 11.04 10.14 44.92
CA ALA A 2 10.08 11.16 45.35
C ALA A 2 8.75 10.50 45.74
N ILE A 3 8.13 10.97 46.82
CA ILE A 3 6.79 10.55 47.24
C ILE A 3 5.77 11.54 46.70
N ARG A 4 4.65 11.06 46.18
CA ARG A 4 3.55 11.89 45.69
C ARG A 4 2.24 11.48 46.35
N GLU A 5 1.37 12.44 46.61
CA GLU A 5 0.07 12.16 47.21
C GLU A 5 -0.98 11.91 46.13
N GLY A 6 -1.56 10.71 46.16
CA GLY A 6 -2.67 10.31 45.30
C GLY A 6 -4.01 10.85 45.76
N ARG A 7 -5.05 10.41 45.08
CA ARG A 7 -6.45 10.73 45.31
C ARG A 7 -7.29 9.47 45.28
N TRP A 8 -8.48 9.54 45.85
CA TRP A 8 -9.51 8.51 45.74
C TRP A 8 -10.90 9.13 45.66
N ASP A 9 -11.86 8.34 45.20
CA ASP A 9 -13.24 8.77 45.01
C ASP A 9 -14.19 8.03 45.96
N CYS A 10 -15.10 8.76 46.59
CA CYS A 10 -16.07 8.19 47.50
C CYS A 10 -17.23 7.52 46.74
N GLN A 11 -17.23 6.20 46.69
CA GLN A 11 -18.27 5.37 46.05
C GLN A 11 -19.68 5.55 46.64
N TYR A 12 -19.80 6.07 47.87
CA TYR A 12 -21.10 6.21 48.53
C TYR A 12 -21.86 7.50 48.21
N CYS A 13 -21.15 8.60 47.96
CA CYS A 13 -21.78 9.92 47.76
C CYS A 13 -21.26 10.64 46.51
N GLY A 14 -20.42 9.99 45.71
CA GLY A 14 -19.91 10.54 44.46
C GLY A 14 -18.81 11.60 44.60
N LYS A 15 -18.37 11.96 45.81
CA LYS A 15 -17.32 12.97 46.00
C LYS A 15 -15.99 12.46 45.42
N THR A 16 -15.44 13.16 44.45
CA THR A 16 -14.19 12.80 43.78
C THR A 16 -12.99 13.58 44.34
N GLY A 17 -11.77 13.13 44.03
CA GLY A 17 -10.55 13.89 44.32
C GLY A 17 -10.24 14.04 45.80
N ILE A 18 -10.65 13.09 46.63
CA ILE A 18 -10.33 13.09 48.06
C ILE A 18 -8.84 12.76 48.21
N LEU A 19 -8.13 13.51 49.04
CA LEU A 19 -6.70 13.29 49.30
C LEU A 19 -6.46 11.87 49.80
N GLY A 20 -5.39 11.23 49.31
CA GLY A 20 -5.03 9.86 49.65
C GLY A 20 -4.90 9.63 51.16
N ARG A 21 -4.37 10.62 51.91
CA ARG A 21 -4.28 10.57 53.37
C ARG A 21 -5.62 10.51 54.09
N GLU A 22 -6.71 10.91 53.46
CA GLU A 22 -8.01 10.93 54.13
C GLU A 22 -8.64 9.54 54.10
N GLN A 23 -8.79 8.94 55.28
CA GLN A 23 -9.41 7.62 55.43
C GLN A 23 -10.94 7.66 55.52
N GLY A 24 -11.52 8.85 55.52
CA GLY A 24 -12.96 9.09 55.52
C GLY A 24 -13.32 10.17 54.52
N CYS A 25 -14.50 10.03 53.90
CA CYS A 25 -14.99 11.01 52.96
C CYS A 25 -15.40 12.30 53.70
N PRO A 26 -14.78 13.45 53.42
CA PRO A 26 -15.15 14.72 54.05
C PRO A 26 -16.57 15.22 53.66
N GLY A 27 -17.24 14.57 52.70
CA GLY A 27 -18.61 14.90 52.31
C GLY A 27 -19.68 14.15 53.10
N CYS A 28 -19.55 12.83 53.24
CA CYS A 28 -20.56 11.97 53.88
C CYS A 28 -20.09 11.26 55.15
N GLY A 29 -18.83 11.43 55.55
CA GLY A 29 -18.24 10.82 56.76
C GLY A 29 -17.96 9.33 56.66
N ARG A 30 -18.35 8.65 55.57
CA ARG A 30 -18.07 7.22 55.40
C ARG A 30 -16.58 6.97 55.22
N VAL A 31 -16.10 5.90 55.84
CA VAL A 31 -14.72 5.43 55.71
C VAL A 31 -14.44 4.99 54.28
N ARG A 32 -13.17 5.14 53.87
CA ARG A 32 -12.67 4.64 52.59
C ARG A 32 -12.86 3.11 52.53
N PRO A 33 -13.53 2.55 51.52
CA PRO A 33 -13.79 1.12 51.45
C PRO A 33 -12.54 0.30 51.12
N GLU A 34 -12.61 -1.00 51.38
CA GLU A 34 -11.64 -1.97 50.86
C GLU A 34 -11.60 -1.92 49.32
N GLY A 35 -10.42 -2.13 48.74
CA GLY A 35 -10.25 -2.13 47.29
C GLY A 35 -10.39 -0.76 46.62
N THR A 36 -10.47 0.33 47.38
CA THR A 36 -10.48 1.69 46.82
C THR A 36 -9.32 1.90 45.85
N LYS A 37 -9.64 2.31 44.62
CA LYS A 37 -8.63 2.64 43.61
C LYS A 37 -8.04 4.02 43.89
N PHE A 38 -6.76 4.03 44.28
CA PHE A 38 -6.00 5.28 44.27
C PHE A 38 -5.60 5.66 42.86
N TYR A 39 -5.52 6.96 42.63
CA TYR A 39 -5.04 7.52 41.37
C TYR A 39 -4.14 8.72 41.63
N LEU A 40 -3.22 8.96 40.71
CA LEU A 40 -2.21 10.01 40.83
C LEU A 40 -2.37 11.01 39.69
N LEU A 41 -2.57 12.28 40.00
CA LEU A 41 -2.60 13.34 38.99
C LEU A 41 -1.22 13.49 38.32
N GLU A 42 -1.19 13.89 37.05
CA GLU A 42 0.08 14.02 36.30
C GLU A 42 1.01 15.07 36.92
N ASP A 43 0.45 16.15 37.43
CA ASP A 43 1.13 17.27 38.08
C ASP A 43 1.14 17.16 39.62
N ALA A 44 0.83 15.97 40.17
CA ALA A 44 0.82 15.77 41.63
C ALA A 44 2.18 16.16 42.22
N PRO A 45 2.24 17.15 43.13
CA PRO A 45 3.50 17.64 43.66
C PRO A 45 4.17 16.58 44.52
N GLU A 46 5.50 16.69 44.62
CA GLU A 46 6.26 15.92 45.59
C GLU A 46 5.84 16.31 47.01
N VAL A 47 5.66 15.29 47.85
CA VAL A 47 5.40 15.44 49.27
C VAL A 47 6.72 15.78 49.95
N THR A 48 6.87 17.05 50.35
CA THR A 48 8.06 17.56 51.06
C THR A 48 7.91 17.58 52.58
N ASP A 49 6.69 17.38 53.08
CA ASP A 49 6.40 17.30 54.52
C ASP A 49 6.90 15.97 55.09
N GLU A 50 7.78 16.04 56.09
CA GLU A 50 8.45 14.88 56.68
C GLU A 50 7.46 13.90 57.32
N HIS A 51 6.41 14.40 57.98
CA HIS A 51 5.41 13.54 58.61
C HIS A 51 4.56 12.80 57.58
N LEU A 52 4.25 13.44 56.46
CA LEU A 52 3.57 12.78 55.34
C LEU A 52 4.47 11.78 54.62
N GLN A 53 5.79 12.03 54.53
CA GLN A 53 6.75 11.05 54.01
C GLN A 53 6.85 9.81 54.92
N GLU A 54 6.98 10.01 56.23
CA GLU A 54 6.97 8.92 57.22
C GLU A 54 5.68 8.11 57.11
N ARG A 55 4.54 8.79 57.01
CA ARG A 55 3.23 8.14 56.83
C ARG A 55 3.17 7.34 55.53
N ALA A 56 3.66 7.88 54.41
CA ALA A 56 3.69 7.18 53.14
C ALA A 56 4.51 5.88 53.24
N GLN A 57 5.63 5.93 53.95
CA GLN A 57 6.53 4.78 54.15
C GLN A 57 6.08 3.82 55.25
N ALA A 58 5.08 4.20 56.05
CA ALA A 58 4.58 3.41 57.17
C ALA A 58 3.92 2.09 56.78
N GLY A 59 3.63 1.91 55.48
CA GLY A 59 2.98 0.74 54.89
C GLY A 59 1.56 1.02 54.41
N ALA A 60 0.95 0.02 53.79
CA ALA A 60 -0.43 0.11 53.32
C ALA A 60 -1.43 0.22 54.48
N ASP A 61 -2.50 0.97 54.25
CA ASP A 61 -3.62 1.06 55.19
C ASP A 61 -4.35 -0.30 55.27
N TRP A 62 -4.91 -0.60 56.45
CA TRP A 62 -5.58 -1.87 56.72
C TRP A 62 -7.06 -1.65 57.03
N VAL A 63 -7.91 -2.58 56.58
CA VAL A 63 -9.35 -2.55 56.83
C VAL A 63 -9.67 -3.50 57.99
N CYS A 64 -10.36 -3.02 59.02
CA CYS A 64 -10.74 -3.85 60.15
C CYS A 64 -11.77 -4.90 59.76
N ALA A 65 -11.46 -6.19 59.95
CA ALA A 65 -12.36 -7.29 59.60
C ALA A 65 -13.66 -7.31 60.40
N PHE A 66 -13.69 -6.71 61.59
CA PHE A 66 -14.88 -6.70 62.44
C PHE A 66 -15.89 -5.59 62.09
N CYS A 67 -15.41 -4.41 61.72
CA CYS A 67 -16.28 -3.24 61.53
C CYS A 67 -16.08 -2.51 60.18
N GLY A 68 -15.18 -2.99 59.32
CA GLY A 68 -14.92 -2.43 57.99
C GLY A 68 -14.23 -1.07 57.98
N THR A 69 -13.73 -0.58 59.12
CA THR A 69 -13.05 0.73 59.20
C THR A 69 -11.62 0.63 58.68
N THR A 70 -11.26 1.51 57.75
CA THR A 70 -9.88 1.70 57.29
C THR A 70 -9.05 2.44 58.33
N ASN A 71 -7.89 1.89 58.65
CA ASN A 71 -6.93 2.35 59.64
C ASN A 71 -5.54 2.50 59.01
N GLU A 72 -4.74 3.39 59.58
CA GLU A 72 -3.36 3.60 59.11
C GLU A 72 -2.51 2.37 59.41
N ALA A 73 -1.50 2.12 58.58
CA ALA A 73 -0.64 0.95 58.70
C ALA A 73 -0.14 0.66 60.12
N GLN A 74 0.24 1.70 60.87
CA GLN A 74 0.82 1.58 62.22
C GLN A 74 -0.21 1.57 63.35
N ARG A 75 -1.49 1.76 63.06
CA ARG A 75 -2.54 1.83 64.08
C ARG A 75 -2.96 0.42 64.53
N ASP A 76 -2.87 0.14 65.82
CA ASP A 76 -3.45 -1.03 66.52
C ASP A 76 -3.76 -0.61 67.97
N PRO A 77 -5.01 -0.70 68.47
CA PRO A 77 -6.20 -1.31 67.87
C PRO A 77 -6.98 -0.40 66.88
N CYS A 78 -7.99 -0.97 66.23
CA CYS A 78 -8.92 -0.28 65.31
C CYS A 78 -9.48 1.00 65.96
N LYS A 79 -9.40 2.14 65.26
CA LYS A 79 -9.87 3.44 65.75
C LYS A 79 -11.36 3.51 66.09
N GLN A 80 -12.17 2.62 65.50
CA GLN A 80 -13.64 2.66 65.64
C GLN A 80 -14.18 1.65 66.65
N CYS A 81 -13.71 0.40 66.61
CA CYS A 81 -14.29 -0.69 67.40
C CYS A 81 -13.33 -1.29 68.45
N GLY A 82 -12.07 -0.87 68.47
CA GLY A 82 -11.07 -1.37 69.42
C GLY A 82 -10.56 -2.80 69.16
N ALA A 83 -10.97 -3.44 68.06
CA ALA A 83 -10.44 -4.75 67.69
C ALA A 83 -8.96 -4.69 67.26
N SER A 84 -8.20 -5.75 67.58
CA SER A 84 -6.78 -5.86 67.19
C SER A 84 -6.63 -5.94 65.66
N LYS A 85 -5.52 -5.41 65.15
CA LYS A 85 -5.13 -5.56 63.74
C LYS A 85 -4.90 -7.03 63.35
N SER A 86 -4.42 -7.86 64.28
CA SER A 86 -4.05 -9.28 64.05
C SER A 86 -5.18 -10.16 63.51
N SER A 87 -6.44 -9.76 63.69
CA SER A 87 -7.62 -10.47 63.22
C SER A 87 -8.14 -9.97 61.86
N SER A 88 -7.37 -9.14 61.15
CA SER A 88 -7.78 -8.54 59.87
C SER A 88 -6.81 -8.92 58.75
N GLU A 89 -7.31 -9.65 57.75
CA GLU A 89 -6.59 -9.93 56.50
C GLU A 89 -7.27 -9.21 55.34
N SER A 90 -6.85 -7.97 55.12
CA SER A 90 -7.14 -7.19 53.92
C SER A 90 -6.22 -5.96 53.94
N GLN A 91 -5.13 -6.04 53.19
CA GLN A 91 -4.18 -4.95 53.01
C GLN A 91 -4.52 -4.30 51.67
N GLN A 92 -4.74 -2.99 51.65
CA GLN A 92 -4.77 -2.27 50.36
C GLN A 92 -3.49 -2.63 49.59
N GLN A 93 -3.63 -3.04 48.33
CA GLN A 93 -2.53 -3.68 47.61
C GLN A 93 -1.45 -2.65 47.28
N VAL A 94 -0.20 -2.95 47.65
CA VAL A 94 0.97 -2.23 47.11
C VAL A 94 1.18 -2.70 45.69
N LYS A 95 1.09 -1.79 44.72
CA LYS A 95 1.19 -2.12 43.29
C LYS A 95 2.16 -1.20 42.57
N THR A 96 3.04 -1.77 41.76
CA THR A 96 3.93 -1.01 40.88
C THR A 96 3.34 -0.94 39.49
N TYR A 97 3.34 0.25 38.91
CA TYR A 97 2.83 0.55 37.57
C TYR A 97 3.97 1.06 36.70
N GLU A 98 3.99 0.69 35.43
CA GLU A 98 4.73 1.44 34.43
C GLU A 98 4.06 2.82 34.22
N LEU A 99 4.81 3.82 33.75
CA LEU A 99 4.34 5.22 33.75
C LEU A 99 2.99 5.43 33.03
N HIS A 100 2.73 4.65 31.97
CA HIS A 100 1.48 4.71 31.20
C HIS A 100 0.32 3.92 31.83
N GLU A 101 0.58 3.11 32.85
CA GLU A 101 -0.43 2.30 33.56
C GLU A 101 -0.89 2.92 34.87
N VAL A 102 -0.23 4.00 35.30
CA VAL A 102 -0.54 4.71 36.55
C VAL A 102 -1.99 5.20 36.48
N PRO A 103 -2.87 4.79 37.41
CA PRO A 103 -4.25 5.25 37.39
C PRO A 103 -4.31 6.77 37.54
N ARG A 104 -5.01 7.45 36.62
CA ARG A 104 -5.21 8.91 36.64
C ARG A 104 -6.60 9.34 37.12
N THR A 105 -7.50 8.38 37.30
CA THR A 105 -8.89 8.57 37.72
C THR A 105 -9.33 7.50 38.70
N GLY A 106 -10.26 7.85 39.62
CA GLY A 106 -10.78 6.97 40.65
C GLY A 106 -12.03 6.20 40.24
N ASP A 107 -12.63 5.50 41.19
CA ASP A 107 -13.75 4.57 40.99
C ASP A 107 -15.04 5.24 40.49
N ASN A 108 -15.18 6.55 40.63
CA ASN A 108 -16.36 7.30 40.18
C ASN A 108 -16.21 7.93 38.80
N ALA A 109 -15.05 7.75 38.15
CA ALA A 109 -14.90 8.17 36.75
C ALA A 109 -15.80 7.30 35.85
N PRO A 110 -16.47 7.88 34.85
CA PRO A 110 -17.21 7.08 33.88
C PRO A 110 -16.26 6.06 33.25
N ASP A 111 -16.70 4.81 33.19
CA ASP A 111 -15.92 3.68 32.67
C ASP A 111 -15.43 4.03 31.27
N GLU A 112 -14.16 4.37 31.14
CA GLU A 112 -13.52 4.59 29.86
C GLU A 112 -13.32 3.21 29.28
N THR A 113 -14.40 2.67 28.69
CA THR A 113 -14.37 1.50 27.82
C THR A 113 -13.12 1.60 26.97
N ILE A 114 -12.21 0.65 27.19
CA ILE A 114 -11.00 0.37 26.43
C ILE A 114 -11.16 0.94 25.02
N GLN A 115 -10.59 2.13 24.80
CA GLN A 115 -10.41 2.60 23.43
C GLN A 115 -9.45 1.60 22.80
N PRO A 116 -9.86 0.86 21.75
CA PRO A 116 -8.89 0.08 21.00
C PRO A 116 -7.80 1.03 20.52
N GLU A 117 -6.56 0.57 20.64
CA GLU A 117 -5.34 1.16 20.06
C GLU A 117 -5.66 2.03 18.85
N PRO A 118 -5.18 3.29 18.79
CA PRO A 118 -5.39 4.11 17.60
C PRO A 118 -4.68 3.43 16.44
N SER A 119 -5.48 2.75 15.61
CA SER A 119 -5.08 2.39 14.25
C SER A 119 -4.57 3.66 13.60
N GLN A 120 -3.31 3.61 13.18
CA GLN A 120 -2.64 4.67 12.46
C GLN A 120 -3.35 4.90 11.12
N VAL A 121 -4.42 5.68 11.16
CA VAL A 121 -4.94 6.36 9.98
C VAL A 121 -4.21 7.68 9.95
N VAL A 122 -3.15 7.71 9.14
CA VAL A 122 -2.38 8.91 8.81
C VAL A 122 -3.34 9.93 8.21
N ALA A 123 -3.84 10.84 9.02
CA ALA A 123 -4.53 12.04 8.56
C ALA A 123 -3.56 13.22 8.64
N SER A 124 -2.75 13.39 7.59
CA SER A 124 -1.96 14.61 7.43
C SER A 124 -2.89 15.78 7.15
N ARG A 125 -3.19 16.59 8.17
CA ARG A 125 -3.67 17.95 7.97
C ARG A 125 -2.50 18.82 7.53
N SER A 126 -2.41 19.09 6.23
CA SER A 126 -1.56 20.18 5.74
C SER A 126 -2.29 21.51 5.91
N SER A 127 -1.61 22.40 6.63
CA SER A 127 -1.91 23.80 6.88
C SER A 127 -2.38 24.59 5.65
N ALA A 128 -3.41 25.41 5.85
CA ALA A 128 -3.73 26.52 4.96
C ALA A 128 -2.67 27.63 5.06
N LEU A 129 -2.25 28.17 3.91
CA LEU A 129 -1.95 29.60 3.63
C LEU A 129 -1.59 29.73 2.12
N PRO A 130 -1.63 30.94 1.53
CA PRO A 130 -2.69 31.39 0.63
C PRO A 130 -2.34 31.30 -0.87
N MET A 131 -3.41 31.20 -1.67
CA MET A 131 -3.64 31.79 -3.00
C MET A 131 -2.43 32.18 -3.88
N LEU A 132 -2.23 31.42 -4.98
CA LEU A 132 -1.76 31.93 -6.28
C LEU A 132 -2.31 30.99 -7.38
N PRO A 133 -3.43 31.32 -8.04
CA PRO A 133 -4.00 30.49 -9.10
C PRO A 133 -3.28 30.78 -10.41
N VAL A 134 -3.10 29.76 -11.25
CA VAL A 134 -3.37 29.78 -12.71
C VAL A 134 -2.80 28.55 -13.46
N ILE A 135 -1.85 27.77 -12.91
CA ILE A 135 -1.22 26.67 -13.70
C ILE A 135 -1.71 25.25 -13.32
N GLY A 136 -2.14 25.00 -12.08
CA GLY A 136 -2.67 23.68 -11.66
C GLY A 136 -4.10 23.37 -12.13
N GLY A 137 -4.93 24.41 -12.33
CA GLY A 137 -6.31 24.25 -12.79
C GLY A 137 -6.39 23.76 -14.24
N VAL A 138 -5.47 24.19 -15.10
CA VAL A 138 -5.45 23.77 -16.51
C VAL A 138 -5.12 22.28 -16.63
N LEU A 139 -4.14 21.77 -15.87
CA LEU A 139 -3.80 20.33 -15.89
C LEU A 139 -4.91 19.44 -15.31
N ALA A 140 -5.58 19.86 -14.23
CA ALA A 140 -6.70 19.12 -13.66
C ALA A 140 -7.92 19.12 -14.60
N VAL A 141 -8.22 20.25 -15.25
CA VAL A 141 -9.27 20.36 -16.27
C VAL A 141 -8.91 19.53 -17.50
N LEU A 142 -7.66 19.55 -17.98
CA LEU A 142 -7.24 18.72 -19.11
C LEU A 142 -7.29 17.22 -18.79
N LEU A 143 -7.01 16.81 -17.55
CA LEU A 143 -7.09 15.42 -17.13
C LEU A 143 -8.56 14.96 -16.98
N VAL A 144 -9.44 15.80 -16.44
CA VAL A 144 -10.88 15.52 -16.37
C VAL A 144 -11.54 15.55 -17.75
N CYS A 145 -11.18 16.52 -18.61
CA CYS A 145 -11.61 16.55 -20.01
C CYS A 145 -11.04 15.36 -20.78
N GLY A 146 -9.78 14.97 -20.54
CA GLY A 146 -9.15 13.81 -21.15
C GLY A 146 -9.84 12.50 -20.76
N LEU A 147 -10.12 12.30 -19.47
CA LEU A 147 -10.87 11.14 -18.96
C LEU A 147 -12.34 11.16 -19.42
N GLY A 148 -12.96 12.34 -19.52
CA GLY A 148 -14.31 12.51 -20.05
C GLY A 148 -14.38 12.16 -21.53
N ILE A 149 -13.48 12.72 -22.35
CA ILE A 149 -13.35 12.40 -23.77
C ILE A 149 -13.05 10.90 -23.95
N TRP A 150 -12.15 10.33 -23.14
CA TRP A 150 -11.85 8.90 -23.16
C TRP A 150 -13.09 8.04 -22.85
N PHE A 151 -13.88 8.40 -21.82
CA PHE A 151 -15.12 7.71 -21.47
C PHE A 151 -16.20 7.83 -22.55
N PHE A 152 -16.34 9.01 -23.18
CA PHE A 152 -17.31 9.23 -24.24
C PHE A 152 -16.92 8.54 -25.56
N VAL A 153 -15.63 8.52 -25.91
CA VAL A 153 -15.13 7.88 -27.14
C VAL A 153 -15.17 6.35 -27.06
N LEU A 154 -15.02 5.77 -25.86
CA LEU A 154 -15.11 4.31 -25.65
C LEU A 154 -16.54 3.79 -25.44
N ARG A 155 -17.55 4.66 -25.44
CA ARG A 155 -18.93 4.22 -25.29
C ARG A 155 -19.38 3.48 -26.55
N THR A 156 -19.88 2.26 -26.36
CA THR A 156 -20.46 1.48 -27.46
C THR A 156 -21.95 1.26 -27.25
N THR A 157 -22.71 1.20 -28.35
CA THR A 157 -24.16 0.95 -28.33
C THR A 157 -24.49 -0.27 -29.17
N GLU A 158 -25.42 -1.09 -28.70
CA GLU A 158 -25.91 -2.26 -29.45
C GLU A 158 -27.23 -1.90 -30.14
N GLN A 159 -27.33 -2.19 -31.43
CA GLN A 159 -28.53 -1.92 -32.22
C GLN A 159 -28.87 -3.14 -33.08
N GLN A 160 -30.17 -3.45 -33.18
CA GLN A 160 -30.65 -4.45 -34.12
C GLN A 160 -30.74 -3.83 -35.51
N VAL A 161 -30.10 -4.46 -36.49
CA VAL A 161 -30.02 -4.00 -37.88
C VAL A 161 -30.41 -5.15 -38.82
N THR A 162 -30.73 -4.81 -40.07
CA THR A 162 -31.10 -5.81 -41.09
C THR A 162 -29.94 -6.03 -42.05
N VAL A 163 -29.64 -7.29 -42.37
CA VAL A 163 -28.64 -7.64 -43.40
C VAL A 163 -29.21 -7.33 -44.78
N ASP A 164 -28.53 -6.48 -45.55
CA ASP A 164 -28.95 -6.06 -46.89
C ASP A 164 -28.08 -6.67 -48.02
N GLY A 165 -26.88 -7.17 -47.69
CA GLY A 165 -25.95 -7.71 -48.66
C GLY A 165 -24.66 -8.23 -48.05
N PHE A 166 -23.74 -8.63 -48.92
CA PHE A 166 -22.45 -9.18 -48.54
C PHE A 166 -21.37 -8.70 -49.51
N SER A 167 -20.15 -8.54 -49.01
CA SER A 167 -18.97 -8.46 -49.86
C SER A 167 -17.82 -9.24 -49.25
N TRP A 168 -16.92 -9.70 -50.10
CA TRP A 168 -15.73 -10.42 -49.71
C TRP A 168 -14.53 -9.96 -50.53
N GLU A 169 -13.35 -10.13 -49.95
CA GLU A 169 -12.06 -9.92 -50.58
C GLU A 169 -11.12 -11.04 -50.14
N ARG A 170 -10.48 -11.71 -51.09
CA ARG A 170 -9.49 -12.75 -50.85
C ARG A 170 -8.21 -12.43 -51.59
N THR A 171 -7.10 -12.52 -50.90
CA THR A 171 -5.78 -12.25 -51.45
C THR A 171 -4.83 -13.44 -51.26
N ILE A 172 -3.96 -13.63 -52.23
CA ILE A 172 -2.87 -14.62 -52.17
C ILE A 172 -1.58 -13.86 -52.44
N GLU A 173 -0.63 -13.92 -51.52
CA GLU A 173 0.71 -13.43 -51.76
C GLU A 173 1.43 -14.37 -52.71
N ILE A 174 2.09 -13.81 -53.71
CA ILE A 174 3.00 -14.53 -54.59
C ILE A 174 4.40 -14.13 -54.17
N GLU A 175 5.17 -15.14 -53.79
CA GLU A 175 6.58 -14.98 -53.42
C GLU A 175 7.44 -15.41 -54.61
N GLU A 176 8.57 -14.73 -54.78
CA GLU A 176 9.58 -15.04 -55.77
C GLU A 176 10.89 -15.38 -55.07
N MET A 177 11.55 -16.44 -55.54
CA MET A 177 12.88 -16.79 -55.07
C MET A 177 13.88 -15.74 -55.60
N ARG A 178 14.47 -14.98 -54.67
CA ARG A 178 15.46 -13.95 -54.98
C ARG A 178 16.75 -14.20 -54.20
N THR A 179 17.88 -13.94 -54.86
CA THR A 179 19.18 -13.87 -54.20
C THR A 179 19.32 -12.48 -53.59
N VAL A 180 19.50 -12.42 -52.27
CA VAL A 180 19.73 -11.17 -51.54
C VAL A 180 21.12 -11.17 -50.94
N THR A 181 21.74 -9.99 -50.84
CA THR A 181 23.02 -9.79 -50.16
C THR A 181 22.78 -9.18 -48.78
N GLU A 182 23.31 -9.81 -47.75
CA GLU A 182 23.17 -9.37 -46.35
C GLU A 182 24.52 -9.37 -45.64
N GLU A 183 24.59 -8.67 -44.51
CA GLU A 183 25.71 -8.73 -43.60
C GLU A 183 25.23 -9.26 -42.24
N ASP A 184 25.87 -10.31 -41.72
CA ASP A 184 25.63 -10.76 -40.35
C ASP A 184 26.89 -11.32 -39.65
N TRP A 185 26.81 -11.60 -38.34
CA TRP A 185 27.89 -12.22 -37.56
C TRP A 185 27.99 -13.74 -37.81
N ASP A 186 26.91 -14.33 -38.31
CA ASP A 186 26.79 -15.75 -38.62
C ASP A 186 26.15 -15.91 -40.00
N VAL A 187 26.56 -16.94 -40.73
CA VAL A 187 26.06 -17.21 -42.09
C VAL A 187 24.99 -18.30 -42.01
N PRO A 188 23.73 -18.04 -42.42
CA PRO A 188 22.68 -19.06 -42.42
C PRO A 188 22.96 -20.21 -43.39
N SER A 189 22.31 -21.36 -43.17
CA SER A 189 22.43 -22.51 -44.08
C SER A 189 21.98 -22.13 -45.50
N GLY A 190 22.82 -22.43 -46.50
CA GLY A 190 22.59 -22.06 -47.90
C GLY A 190 23.17 -20.68 -48.28
N GLY A 191 23.69 -19.93 -47.31
CA GLY A 191 24.40 -18.68 -47.56
C GLY A 191 25.76 -18.90 -48.24
N ARG A 192 26.11 -18.00 -49.16
CA ARG A 192 27.37 -17.98 -49.92
C ARG A 192 28.17 -16.74 -49.53
N VAL A 193 29.26 -16.93 -48.80
CA VAL A 193 30.09 -15.82 -48.31
C VAL A 193 30.75 -15.09 -49.48
N LEU A 194 30.59 -13.77 -49.52
CA LEU A 194 31.24 -12.86 -50.44
C LEU A 194 32.49 -12.21 -49.83
N ASP A 195 32.38 -11.74 -48.59
CA ASP A 195 33.46 -11.06 -47.86
C ASP A 195 33.39 -11.38 -46.36
N GLN A 196 34.53 -11.25 -45.68
CA GLN A 196 34.62 -11.37 -44.22
C GLN A 196 35.62 -10.37 -43.65
N ARG A 197 35.24 -9.68 -42.57
CA ARG A 197 36.10 -8.69 -41.91
C ARG A 197 35.94 -8.73 -40.39
N GLN A 198 36.99 -8.33 -39.67
CA GLN A 198 36.91 -8.18 -38.21
C GLN A 198 36.20 -6.87 -37.86
N GLU A 199 35.15 -6.95 -37.07
CA GLU A 199 34.43 -5.80 -36.55
C GLU A 199 34.19 -5.93 -35.05
N ILE A 200 33.97 -4.79 -34.40
CA ILE A 200 33.62 -4.75 -32.97
C ILE A 200 32.18 -5.28 -32.85
N HIS A 201 32.04 -6.43 -32.22
CA HIS A 201 30.73 -7.04 -31.98
C HIS A 201 30.06 -6.44 -30.74
N HIS A 202 30.81 -6.25 -29.67
CA HIS A 202 30.34 -5.64 -28.43
C HIS A 202 31.54 -5.19 -27.59
N TYR A 203 31.26 -4.47 -26.51
CA TYR A 203 32.24 -4.15 -25.48
C TYR A 203 31.98 -4.99 -24.25
N LYS A 204 33.05 -5.46 -23.60
CA LYS A 204 32.98 -6.11 -22.30
C LYS A 204 33.60 -5.19 -21.25
N GLN A 205 32.97 -5.09 -20.09
CA GLN A 205 33.56 -4.38 -18.96
C GLN A 205 34.59 -5.28 -18.28
N VAL A 206 35.80 -4.75 -18.13
CA VAL A 206 36.87 -5.40 -17.37
C VAL A 206 37.29 -4.48 -16.24
N LEU A 207 37.63 -5.08 -15.10
CA LEU A 207 38.19 -4.35 -13.96
C LEU A 207 39.52 -3.73 -14.42
N ASP A 208 39.60 -2.41 -14.35
CA ASP A 208 40.79 -1.66 -14.76
C ASP A 208 41.71 -1.44 -13.56
N HIS A 209 41.20 -0.81 -12.52
CA HIS A 209 41.91 -0.54 -11.27
C HIS A 209 40.93 -0.22 -10.13
N TYR A 210 41.47 0.06 -8.94
CA TYR A 210 40.71 0.57 -7.80
C TYR A 210 41.10 2.02 -7.51
N GLU A 211 40.10 2.87 -7.26
CA GLU A 211 40.30 4.23 -6.77
C GLU A 211 40.01 4.30 -5.28
N THR A 212 40.93 4.89 -4.52
CA THR A 212 40.70 5.19 -3.11
C THR A 212 39.76 6.38 -2.98
N ARG A 213 38.57 6.16 -2.41
CA ARG A 213 37.58 7.20 -2.14
C ARG A 213 37.26 7.28 -0.66
N THR A 214 36.67 8.40 -0.25
CA THR A 214 36.22 8.62 1.12
C THR A 214 34.71 8.83 1.16
N ARG A 215 34.08 8.37 2.24
CA ARG A 215 32.67 8.62 2.53
C ARG A 215 32.49 8.98 4.00
N GLN A 216 31.51 9.82 4.30
CA GLN A 216 31.09 10.06 5.68
C GLN A 216 30.18 8.93 6.13
N VAL A 217 30.55 8.26 7.21
CA VAL A 217 29.71 7.27 7.88
C VAL A 217 29.31 7.77 9.25
N ASN A 218 28.06 7.55 9.61
CA ASN A 218 27.52 7.93 10.90
C ASN A 218 27.48 6.72 11.82
N GLU A 219 27.96 6.88 13.04
CA GLU A 219 27.97 5.85 14.07
C GLU A 219 27.28 6.38 15.32
N ARG A 220 26.40 5.55 15.92
CA ARG A 220 25.78 5.88 17.21
C ARG A 220 26.72 5.46 18.32
N VAL A 221 27.24 6.44 19.05
CA VAL A 221 28.16 6.23 20.17
C VAL A 221 27.41 6.51 21.46
N LYS A 222 27.47 5.58 22.42
CA LYS A 222 26.96 5.82 23.77
C LYS A 222 27.80 6.91 24.44
N VAL A 223 27.16 8.02 24.81
CA VAL A 223 27.84 9.17 25.43
C VAL A 223 27.57 9.28 26.93
N GLY A 224 26.60 8.54 27.45
CA GLY A 224 26.30 8.49 28.86
C GLY A 224 25.06 7.66 29.14
N SER A 225 24.53 7.83 30.34
CA SER A 225 23.25 7.29 30.77
C SER A 225 22.56 8.34 31.63
N GLU A 226 21.22 8.37 31.61
CA GLU A 226 20.42 9.27 32.43
C GLU A 226 19.38 8.49 33.24
N ASP A 227 19.11 8.97 34.45
CA ASP A 227 18.06 8.45 35.31
C ASP A 227 16.76 9.22 35.08
N TYR A 228 15.64 8.51 34.98
CA TYR A 228 14.32 9.09 34.76
C TYR A 228 13.23 8.29 35.48
N VAL A 229 12.08 8.92 35.71
CA VAL A 229 10.92 8.24 36.30
C VAL A 229 10.27 7.37 35.22
N CYS A 230 10.35 6.05 35.39
CA CYS A 230 9.77 5.06 34.48
C CYS A 230 8.43 4.49 34.96
N GLY A 231 8.04 4.77 36.20
CA GLY A 231 6.79 4.26 36.77
C GLY A 231 6.48 4.85 38.13
N GLN A 232 5.43 4.31 38.75
CA GLN A 232 4.98 4.72 40.08
C GLN A 232 4.62 3.48 40.89
N ARG A 233 4.95 3.49 42.18
CA ARG A 233 4.57 2.44 43.12
C ARG A 233 3.50 2.99 44.06
N ASP A 234 2.28 2.51 43.93
CA ASP A 234 1.19 2.73 44.89
C ASP A 234 1.53 2.01 46.20
N LEU A 235 1.60 2.77 47.29
CA LEU A 235 1.97 2.29 48.61
C LEU A 235 0.76 1.77 49.40
N GLY A 236 -0.45 1.77 48.82
CA GLY A 236 -1.66 1.22 49.43
C GLY A 236 -2.18 2.05 50.61
N ASN A 237 -1.75 3.30 50.75
CA ASN A 237 -2.19 4.22 51.80
C ASN A 237 -2.56 5.60 51.24
N GLY A 238 -2.66 5.70 49.91
CA GLY A 238 -2.95 6.93 49.18
C GLY A 238 -1.72 7.72 48.75
N PHE A 239 -0.52 7.21 48.97
CA PHE A 239 0.74 7.76 48.47
C PHE A 239 1.35 6.87 47.38
N PHE A 240 2.13 7.49 46.50
CA PHE A 240 2.88 6.87 45.41
C PHE A 240 4.36 7.20 45.54
N GLU A 241 5.23 6.28 45.12
CA GLU A 241 6.68 6.46 45.07
C GLU A 241 7.18 6.38 43.61
N ASP A 242 7.95 7.38 43.17
CA ASP A 242 8.52 7.43 41.82
C ASP A 242 9.48 6.25 41.59
N LYS A 243 9.19 5.38 40.61
CA LYS A 243 10.10 4.32 40.16
C LYS A 243 11.13 4.90 39.20
N MET A 244 12.40 4.91 39.60
CA MET A 244 13.51 5.39 38.78
C MET A 244 14.08 4.26 37.91
N CYS A 245 14.36 4.56 36.65
CA CYS A 245 15.09 3.70 35.73
C CYS A 245 16.24 4.48 35.08
N THR A 246 17.24 3.75 34.59
CA THR A 246 18.37 4.32 33.85
C THR A 246 18.26 3.93 32.38
N ARG A 247 18.47 4.89 31.46
CA ARG A 247 18.58 4.62 30.02
C ARG A 247 19.87 5.18 29.44
N ASP A 248 20.37 4.52 28.40
CA ASP A 248 21.57 4.94 27.70
C ASP A 248 21.29 6.08 26.72
N VAL A 249 22.13 7.11 26.76
CA VAL A 249 22.08 8.27 25.88
C VAL A 249 23.11 8.08 24.76
N TYR A 250 22.66 8.19 23.52
CA TYR A 250 23.48 8.02 22.32
C TYR A 250 23.59 9.33 21.55
N GLU A 251 24.79 9.58 21.02
CA GLU A 251 25.07 10.67 20.08
C GLU A 251 25.47 10.07 18.73
N THR A 252 25.00 10.66 17.64
CA THR A 252 25.45 10.29 16.29
C THR A 252 26.72 11.07 15.97
N ARG A 253 27.83 10.37 15.76
CA ARG A 253 29.10 10.96 15.32
C ARG A 253 29.40 10.57 13.90
N SER A 254 29.83 11.53 13.08
CA SER A 254 30.31 11.27 11.73
C SER A 254 31.82 11.00 11.77
N ARG A 255 32.25 10.00 11.00
CA ARG A 255 33.67 9.77 10.72
C ARG A 255 33.88 9.55 9.23
N THR A 256 35.02 10.01 8.74
CA THR A 256 35.46 9.73 7.36
C THR A 256 36.00 8.31 7.29
N GLU A 257 35.41 7.48 6.44
CA GLU A 257 35.89 6.14 6.11
C GLU A 257 36.47 6.13 4.69
N THR A 258 37.62 5.49 4.52
CA THR A 258 38.27 5.27 3.23
C THR A 258 37.91 3.89 2.70
N TYR A 259 37.55 3.79 1.42
CA TYR A 259 37.25 2.53 0.74
C TYR A 259 37.82 2.52 -0.68
N GLU A 260 37.98 1.32 -1.23
CA GLU A 260 38.41 1.12 -2.62
C GLU A 260 37.20 0.92 -3.53
N GLU A 261 37.04 1.80 -4.50
CA GLU A 261 35.98 1.69 -5.51
C GLU A 261 36.56 1.09 -6.81
N PRO A 262 36.01 -0.03 -7.32
CA PRO A 262 36.47 -0.62 -8.57
C PRO A 262 36.05 0.23 -9.76
N ILE A 263 37.02 0.61 -10.59
CA ILE A 263 36.81 1.30 -11.85
C ILE A 263 36.93 0.29 -13.00
N TYR A 264 35.98 0.34 -13.92
CA TYR A 264 35.90 -0.54 -15.08
C TYR A 264 36.18 0.25 -16.36
N ARG A 265 36.77 -0.42 -17.34
CA ARG A 265 36.90 0.08 -18.71
C ARG A 265 36.25 -0.86 -19.69
N ASP A 266 35.80 -0.32 -20.80
CA ASP A 266 35.23 -1.08 -21.91
C ASP A 266 36.35 -1.60 -22.83
N GLU A 267 36.41 -2.92 -23.00
CA GLU A 267 37.31 -3.56 -23.97
C GLU A 267 36.49 -4.05 -25.18
N PRO A 268 36.85 -3.64 -26.42
CA PRO A 268 36.16 -4.11 -27.61
C PRO A 268 36.40 -5.61 -27.83
N VAL A 269 35.32 -6.34 -28.06
CA VAL A 269 35.35 -7.74 -28.46
C VAL A 269 35.09 -7.82 -29.95
N TYR A 270 36.11 -8.21 -30.69
CA TYR A 270 36.03 -8.38 -32.13
C TYR A 270 35.45 -9.76 -32.48
N ARG A 271 34.62 -9.81 -33.51
CA ARG A 271 34.19 -11.03 -34.19
C ARG A 271 34.25 -10.83 -35.70
N THR A 272 34.21 -11.94 -36.43
CA THR A 272 34.09 -11.91 -37.88
C THR A 272 32.68 -11.50 -38.27
N ARG A 273 32.54 -10.41 -39.02
CA ARG A 273 31.33 -10.01 -39.73
C ARG A 273 31.41 -10.56 -41.15
N TYR A 274 30.35 -11.18 -41.63
CA TYR A 274 30.25 -11.81 -42.94
C TYR A 274 29.30 -11.04 -43.83
N THR A 275 29.71 -10.74 -45.06
CA THR A 275 28.82 -10.34 -46.15
C THR A 275 28.55 -11.57 -47.00
N TYR A 276 27.29 -11.96 -47.19
CA TYR A 276 26.92 -13.18 -47.91
C TYR A 276 25.69 -12.99 -48.79
N GLU A 277 25.58 -13.82 -49.82
CA GLU A 277 24.36 -13.99 -50.61
C GLU A 277 23.55 -15.18 -50.13
N ILE A 278 22.22 -15.05 -50.10
CA ILE A 278 21.32 -16.17 -49.80
C ILE A 278 20.07 -16.10 -50.68
N ASP A 279 19.62 -17.27 -51.14
CA ASP A 279 18.38 -17.39 -51.88
C ASP A 279 17.22 -17.53 -50.89
N ARG A 280 16.26 -16.61 -50.93
CA ARG A 280 15.05 -16.69 -50.12
C ARG A 280 13.81 -16.23 -50.88
N TRP A 281 12.67 -16.70 -50.39
CA TRP A 281 11.37 -16.27 -50.88
C TRP A 281 11.07 -14.87 -50.38
N GLU A 282 11.00 -13.92 -51.31
CA GLU A 282 10.62 -12.54 -51.06
C GLU A 282 9.24 -12.28 -51.65
N ARG A 283 8.47 -11.37 -51.04
CA ARG A 283 7.16 -10.99 -51.57
C ARG A 283 7.36 -10.30 -52.93
N ASP A 284 6.75 -10.85 -53.98
CA ASP A 284 6.75 -10.27 -55.34
C ASP A 284 5.51 -9.42 -55.58
N ARG A 285 4.34 -10.04 -55.44
CA ARG A 285 3.05 -9.39 -55.68
C ARG A 285 1.92 -10.03 -54.87
N THR A 286 0.75 -9.43 -54.93
CA THR A 286 -0.47 -9.95 -54.30
C THR A 286 -1.57 -10.03 -55.35
N GLU A 287 -2.12 -11.23 -55.51
CA GLU A 287 -3.28 -11.47 -56.37
C GLU A 287 -4.56 -11.32 -55.54
N LYS A 288 -5.59 -10.71 -56.12
CA LYS A 288 -6.81 -10.32 -55.39
C LYS A 288 -8.07 -10.68 -56.18
N ALA A 289 -9.02 -11.29 -55.48
CA ALA A 289 -10.39 -11.45 -55.94
C ALA A 289 -11.35 -10.79 -54.93
N GLN A 290 -12.43 -10.20 -55.44
CA GLN A 290 -13.44 -9.55 -54.62
C GLN A 290 -14.82 -9.68 -55.28
N GLY A 291 -15.87 -9.68 -54.46
CA GLY A 291 -17.26 -9.77 -54.92
C GLY A 291 -18.23 -9.11 -53.96
N ASN A 292 -19.37 -8.68 -54.47
CA ASN A 292 -20.51 -8.15 -53.71
C ASN A 292 -21.65 -9.19 -53.66
N ASP A 293 -21.28 -10.43 -53.37
CA ASP A 293 -22.16 -11.59 -53.27
C ASP A 293 -21.71 -12.47 -52.10
N GLN A 294 -22.35 -13.63 -51.94
CA GLN A 294 -22.01 -14.61 -50.92
C GLN A 294 -21.28 -15.84 -51.48
N ASN A 295 -20.54 -15.69 -52.58
CA ASN A 295 -19.85 -16.78 -53.28
C ASN A 295 -18.34 -16.52 -53.40
N PRO A 296 -17.58 -16.62 -52.28
CA PRO A 296 -16.18 -16.24 -52.27
C PRO A 296 -15.30 -17.21 -53.05
N VAL A 297 -14.59 -16.69 -54.05
CA VAL A 297 -13.60 -17.45 -54.83
C VAL A 297 -12.18 -16.96 -54.51
N TRP A 298 -11.19 -17.83 -54.61
CA TRP A 298 -9.80 -17.41 -54.58
C TRP A 298 -9.41 -16.81 -55.94
N PRO A 299 -8.52 -15.80 -55.99
CA PRO A 299 -8.04 -15.28 -57.26
C PRO A 299 -7.31 -16.37 -58.05
N ASP A 300 -7.54 -16.38 -59.36
CA ASP A 300 -6.72 -17.17 -60.29
C ASP A 300 -5.34 -16.52 -60.43
N TYR A 301 -4.30 -17.34 -60.51
CA TYR A 301 -2.93 -16.86 -60.68
C TYR A 301 -2.09 -17.84 -61.48
N MET A 302 -1.06 -17.30 -62.14
CA MET A 302 -0.03 -18.08 -62.84
C MET A 302 1.32 -17.84 -62.17
N LEU A 303 2.02 -18.93 -61.87
CA LEU A 303 3.35 -18.89 -61.27
C LEU A 303 4.42 -19.05 -62.36
N ALA A 304 5.45 -18.22 -62.30
CA ALA A 304 6.70 -18.51 -62.99
C ALA A 304 7.47 -19.64 -62.28
N SER A 305 8.52 -20.18 -62.91
CA SER A 305 9.30 -21.30 -62.36
C SER A 305 10.00 -20.99 -61.04
N ASN A 306 10.29 -19.71 -60.78
CA ASN A 306 10.91 -19.21 -59.55
C ASN A 306 9.89 -18.56 -58.58
N GLN A 307 8.58 -18.79 -58.77
CA GLN A 307 7.53 -18.23 -57.93
C GLN A 307 6.76 -19.33 -57.18
N ARG A 308 6.21 -18.97 -56.01
CA ARG A 308 5.27 -19.82 -55.26
C ARG A 308 4.13 -19.01 -54.67
N ALA A 309 3.03 -19.68 -54.36
CA ALA A 309 1.99 -19.09 -53.53
C ALA A 309 2.46 -19.07 -52.07
N GLY A 310 2.38 -17.90 -51.45
CA GLY A 310 2.65 -17.64 -50.05
C GLY A 310 1.37 -17.56 -49.22
N GLU A 311 1.31 -16.57 -48.34
CA GLU A 311 0.21 -16.39 -47.40
C GLU A 311 -1.13 -16.09 -48.10
N ARG A 312 -2.21 -16.62 -47.53
CA ARG A 312 -3.58 -16.37 -47.99
C ARG A 312 -4.33 -15.58 -46.93
N SER A 313 -5.00 -14.52 -47.36
CA SER A 313 -5.80 -13.67 -46.47
C SER A 313 -7.20 -13.49 -47.03
N ALA A 314 -8.19 -13.40 -46.14
CA ALA A 314 -9.59 -13.25 -46.51
C ALA A 314 -10.28 -12.25 -45.58
N LEU A 315 -11.07 -11.38 -46.18
CA LEU A 315 -11.83 -10.33 -45.52
C LEU A 315 -13.30 -10.44 -45.95
N TYR A 316 -14.19 -10.64 -44.99
CA TYR A 316 -15.62 -10.77 -45.25
C TYR A 316 -16.37 -9.66 -44.56
N ARG A 317 -17.28 -9.01 -45.29
CA ARG A 317 -18.11 -7.92 -44.78
C ARG A 317 -19.58 -8.22 -45.01
N VAL A 318 -20.37 -7.99 -43.98
CA VAL A 318 -21.84 -7.99 -44.06
C VAL A 318 -22.27 -6.55 -44.27
N HIS A 319 -23.11 -6.33 -45.28
CA HIS A 319 -23.73 -5.03 -45.50
C HIS A 319 -25.03 -5.01 -44.68
N ILE A 320 -25.22 -3.94 -43.92
CA ILE A 320 -26.31 -3.81 -42.94
C ILE A 320 -27.00 -2.46 -43.11
N THR A 321 -28.32 -2.44 -42.94
CA THR A 321 -29.13 -1.22 -42.91
C THR A 321 -29.75 -1.06 -41.51
N ASP A 322 -29.61 0.13 -40.92
CA ASP A 322 -30.27 0.49 -39.67
C ASP A 322 -31.74 0.92 -39.86
N ASP A 323 -32.48 1.08 -38.76
CA ASP A 323 -33.90 1.47 -38.79
C ASP A 323 -34.14 2.88 -39.38
N GLN A 324 -33.09 3.69 -39.52
CA GLN A 324 -33.12 5.02 -40.15
C GLN A 324 -32.82 4.95 -41.66
N GLY A 325 -32.55 3.76 -42.19
CA GLY A 325 -32.24 3.52 -43.60
C GLY A 325 -30.79 3.81 -43.98
N LYS A 326 -29.88 3.99 -43.00
CA LYS A 326 -28.45 4.20 -43.25
C LYS A 326 -27.74 2.85 -43.35
N THR A 327 -26.89 2.72 -44.37
CA THR A 327 -26.16 1.49 -44.69
C THR A 327 -24.73 1.52 -44.15
N TYR A 328 -24.24 0.36 -43.73
CA TYR A 328 -22.88 0.16 -43.23
C TYR A 328 -22.30 -1.18 -43.70
N GLN A 329 -20.98 -1.33 -43.54
CA GLN A 329 -20.29 -2.62 -43.70
C GLN A 329 -19.62 -2.99 -42.39
N VAL A 330 -19.80 -4.23 -41.96
CA VAL A 330 -19.17 -4.77 -40.74
C VAL A 330 -18.41 -6.04 -41.06
N GLU A 331 -17.17 -6.15 -40.58
CA GLU A 331 -16.34 -7.32 -40.78
C GLU A 331 -16.85 -8.51 -39.96
N ALA A 332 -16.78 -9.71 -40.54
CA ALA A 332 -17.27 -10.92 -39.92
C ALA A 332 -16.33 -12.11 -40.18
N PRO A 333 -16.16 -13.03 -39.22
CA PRO A 333 -15.50 -14.31 -39.48
C PRO A 333 -16.24 -15.10 -40.57
N GLU A 334 -15.50 -15.81 -41.43
CA GLU A 334 -16.06 -16.55 -42.58
C GLU A 334 -17.24 -17.46 -42.17
N GLN A 335 -17.10 -18.21 -41.07
CA GLN A 335 -18.10 -19.16 -40.61
C GLN A 335 -19.42 -18.47 -40.23
N ARG A 336 -19.36 -17.21 -39.81
CA ARG A 336 -20.54 -16.40 -39.46
C ARG A 336 -21.11 -15.70 -40.67
N TRP A 337 -20.24 -15.13 -41.50
CA TRP A 337 -20.62 -14.49 -42.75
C TRP A 337 -21.35 -15.46 -43.68
N ALA A 338 -20.90 -16.72 -43.77
CA ALA A 338 -21.47 -17.73 -44.67
C ALA A 338 -22.86 -18.27 -44.27
N VAL A 339 -23.29 -18.09 -43.02
CA VAL A 339 -24.59 -18.60 -42.52
C VAL A 339 -25.68 -17.54 -42.40
N LEU A 340 -25.33 -16.27 -42.60
CA LEU A 340 -26.28 -15.16 -42.64
C LEU A 340 -26.95 -15.10 -44.00
N HIS A 341 -28.18 -14.59 -44.05
CA HIS A 341 -28.95 -14.39 -45.26
C HIS A 341 -29.45 -12.95 -45.34
N ILE A 342 -29.66 -12.46 -46.56
CA ILE A 342 -30.29 -11.15 -46.78
C ILE A 342 -31.68 -11.16 -46.13
N GLY A 343 -31.97 -10.14 -45.32
CA GLY A 343 -33.18 -10.01 -44.53
C GLY A 343 -33.06 -10.50 -43.08
N ASP A 344 -31.95 -11.14 -42.69
CA ASP A 344 -31.71 -11.51 -41.30
C ASP A 344 -31.62 -10.26 -40.40
N ARG A 345 -32.18 -10.36 -39.19
CA ARG A 345 -32.02 -9.33 -38.15
C ARG A 345 -30.90 -9.72 -37.20
N VAL A 346 -29.84 -8.92 -37.19
CA VAL A 346 -28.62 -9.14 -36.39
C VAL A 346 -28.39 -7.98 -35.43
N ILE A 347 -27.68 -8.23 -34.33
CA ILE A 347 -27.28 -7.17 -33.40
C ILE A 347 -25.87 -6.75 -33.75
N VAL A 348 -25.64 -5.46 -33.92
CA VAL A 348 -24.33 -4.88 -34.21
C VAL A 348 -23.98 -3.88 -33.12
N LYS A 349 -22.71 -3.92 -32.69
CA LYS A 349 -22.15 -2.97 -31.75
C LYS A 349 -21.55 -1.80 -32.53
N PHE A 350 -21.95 -0.58 -32.19
CA PHE A 350 -21.44 0.66 -32.79
C PHE A 350 -20.53 1.41 -31.80
N ASN A 351 -19.51 2.09 -32.32
CA ASN A 351 -18.68 3.00 -31.53
C ASN A 351 -19.41 4.33 -31.26
N ALA A 352 -18.81 5.19 -30.44
CA ALA A 352 -19.39 6.49 -30.10
C ALA A 352 -19.59 7.43 -31.31
N MET A 353 -18.94 7.15 -32.45
CA MET A 353 -19.09 7.89 -33.71
C MET A 353 -20.17 7.28 -34.64
N GLY A 354 -20.80 6.18 -34.23
CA GLY A 354 -21.84 5.50 -35.00
C GLY A 354 -21.30 4.64 -36.15
N GLU A 355 -20.06 4.17 -36.06
CA GLU A 355 -19.50 3.17 -36.98
C GLU A 355 -19.64 1.77 -36.38
N PRO A 356 -19.96 0.74 -37.19
CA PRO A 356 -20.07 -0.62 -36.70
C PRO A 356 -18.69 -1.18 -36.32
N ILE A 357 -18.63 -1.85 -35.18
CA ILE A 357 -17.42 -2.49 -34.63
C ILE A 357 -17.46 -4.00 -34.89
N GLU A 358 -18.53 -4.66 -34.43
CA GLU A 358 -18.63 -6.11 -34.43
C GLU A 358 -20.09 -6.58 -34.48
N LEU A 359 -20.33 -7.69 -35.15
CA LEU A 359 -21.59 -8.43 -35.09
C LEU A 359 -21.66 -9.21 -33.78
N ILE A 360 -22.71 -9.00 -33.00
CA ILE A 360 -22.96 -9.73 -31.75
C ILE A 360 -23.76 -10.98 -32.06
N PHE A 361 -23.09 -12.13 -31.98
CA PHE A 361 -23.72 -13.42 -32.18
C PHE A 361 -24.17 -14.00 -30.83
N GLN A 362 -25.48 -14.17 -30.64
CA GLN A 362 -25.99 -14.92 -29.49
C GLN A 362 -25.53 -16.38 -29.57
N ARG A 363 -24.95 -16.91 -28.49
CA ARG A 363 -24.68 -18.36 -28.38
C ARG A 363 -26.02 -19.07 -28.36
N ARG A 364 -26.34 -19.87 -29.37
CA ARG A 364 -27.40 -20.88 -29.24
C ARG A 364 -26.90 -21.91 -28.22
N SER A 365 -27.66 -22.07 -27.14
CA SER A 365 -27.50 -23.12 -26.13
C SER A 365 -27.72 -24.50 -26.73
#